data_AF-A0A954JUZ1-F1
#
_entry.id   AF-A0A954JUZ1-F1
#
_cell.length_a   1.000
_cell.length_b   1.000
_cell.length_c   1.000
_cell.angle_alpha   90.00
_cell.angle_beta   90.00
_cell.angle_gamma   90.00
#
_symmetry.space_group_name_H-M   'P 1'
#
loop_
_entity.id
_entity.type
_entity.pdbx_description
1 polymer ?
#
loop_
_entity_poly.entity_id
_entity_poly.type
_entity_poly.pdbx_seq_one_letter_code
_entity_poly.pdbx_strand_id
1 'polypeptide(L)' 'LAIASRCEGCITHHFHACAELGCSREEILEVASVAVMMGGGPSHYYGARALEAFDDFTAHAHE' A
#
# COMPACT_ATOMS: atom_id res chain seq x y z
N LEU A 1 -8.15 0.64 4.65
CA LEU A 1 -8.98 -0.59 4.77
C LEU A 1 -8.30 -1.82 4.17
N ALA A 2 -7.75 -1.75 2.95
CA ALA A 2 -7.16 -2.88 2.23
C ALA A 2 -6.16 -3.75 3.03
N ILE A 3 -5.16 -3.14 3.70
CA ILE A 3 -4.17 -3.87 4.53
C ILE A 3 -4.83 -4.59 5.71
N ALA A 4 -5.70 -3.89 6.45
CA ALA A 4 -6.39 -4.44 7.61
C ALA A 4 -7.35 -5.59 7.23
N SER A 5 -8.01 -5.47 6.08
CA SER A 5 -8.87 -6.50 5.50
C SER A 5 -8.09 -7.63 4.82
N ARG A 6 -6.76 -7.51 4.68
CA ARG A 6 -5.88 -8.55 4.11
C ARG A 6 -6.32 -8.97 2.71
N CYS A 7 -6.81 -8.01 1.93
CA CYS A 7 -7.35 -8.26 0.60
C CYS A 7 -6.37 -7.78 -0.47
N GLU A 8 -5.71 -8.71 -1.15
CA GLU A 8 -4.70 -8.39 -2.17
C GLU A 8 -5.28 -7.55 -3.31
N GLY A 9 -6.45 -7.90 -3.84
CA GLY A 9 -7.09 -7.11 -4.91
C GLY A 9 -7.41 -5.67 -4.49
N CYS A 10 -7.84 -5.45 -3.24
CA CYS A 10 -8.03 -4.11 -2.71
C CYS A 10 -6.71 -3.36 -2.53
N ILE A 11 -5.64 -4.06 -2.17
CA ILE A 11 -4.31 -3.44 -2.04
C ILE A 11 -3.84 -2.95 -3.42
N THR A 12 -3.82 -3.83 -4.43
CA THR A 12 -3.40 -3.44 -5.78
C THR A 12 -4.23 -2.27 -6.31
N HIS A 13 -5.56 -2.34 -6.20
CA HIS A 13 -6.42 -1.29 -6.73
C HIS A 13 -6.26 0.06 -6.02
N HIS A 14 -6.28 0.09 -4.68
CA HIS A 14 -6.21 1.36 -3.95
C HIS A 14 -4.82 1.99 -3.97
N PHE A 15 -3.75 1.20 -3.89
CA PHE A 15 -2.39 1.77 -3.87
C PHE A 15 -1.94 2.23 -5.26
N HIS A 16 -2.42 1.59 -6.34
CA HIS A 16 -2.32 2.13 -7.69
C HIS A 16 -3.05 3.48 -7.83
N ALA A 17 -4.31 3.55 -7.38
CA ALA A 17 -5.07 4.80 -7.42
C ALA A 17 -4.41 5.91 -6.57
N CYS A 18 -3.81 5.58 -5.42
CA CYS A 18 -3.03 6.53 -4.64
C CYS A 18 -1.84 7.08 -5.44
N ALA A 19 -1.13 6.23 -6.18
CA ALA A 19 -0.03 6.67 -7.01
C ALA A 19 -0.48 7.56 -8.19
N GLU A 20 -1.61 7.25 -8.85
CA GLU A 20 -2.21 8.12 -9.88
C GLU A 20 -2.62 9.50 -9.34
N LEU A 21 -3.05 9.55 -8.07
CA LEU A 21 -3.39 10.79 -7.38
C LEU A 21 -2.16 11.57 -6.89
N GLY A 22 -0.95 11.05 -7.13
CA GLY A 22 0.31 11.69 -6.74
C GLY A 22 0.61 11.58 -5.25
N CYS A 23 0.08 10.58 -4.54
CA CYS A 23 0.54 10.27 -3.20
C CYS A 23 2.05 10.00 -3.22
N SER A 24 2.72 10.37 -2.15
CA SER A 24 4.14 10.08 -1.92
C SER A 24 4.33 8.69 -1.31
N ARG A 25 5.52 8.15 -1.51
CA ARG A 25 5.91 6.87 -0.89
C ARG A 25 5.91 6.96 0.64
N GLU A 26 6.25 8.13 1.18
CA GLU A 26 6.22 8.42 2.62
C GLU A 26 4.80 8.30 3.20
N GLU A 27 3.79 8.84 2.51
CA GLU A 27 2.38 8.71 2.93
C GLU A 27 1.93 7.24 2.94
N ILE A 28 2.38 6.45 1.96
CA ILE A 28 2.09 5.00 1.92
C ILE A 28 2.72 4.28 3.12
N LEU A 29 3.97 4.63 3.47
CA LEU A 29 4.65 4.08 4.64
C LEU A 29 3.96 4.46 5.95
N GLU A 30 3.45 5.69 6.08
CA GLU A 30 2.69 6.12 7.26
C GLU A 30 1.41 5.29 7.41
N VAL A 31 0.64 5.12 6.33
CA VAL A 31 -0.57 4.29 6.32
C VAL A 31 -0.25 2.83 6.68
N ALA A 32 0.81 2.26 6.11
CA ALA A 32 1.25 0.91 6.43
C ALA A 32 1.67 0.79 7.91
N SER A 33 2.37 1.79 8.45
CA SER A 33 2.81 1.81 9.85
C SER A 33 1.62 1.84 10.82
N VAL A 34 0.59 2.64 10.53
CA VAL A 34 -0.65 2.64 11.33
C VAL A 34 -1.33 1.27 11.24
N ALA A 35 -1.39 0.66 10.06
CA ALA A 35 -1.98 -0.67 9.90
C ALA A 35 -1.21 -1.75 10.69
N VAL A 36 0.12 -1.66 10.75
CA VAL A 36 0.98 -2.54 11.55
C VAL A 36 0.75 -2.33 13.04
N MET A 37 0.67 -1.09 13.51
CA MET A 37 0.39 -0.77 14.91
C MET A 37 -0.95 -1.39 15.36
N MET A 38 -1.96 -1.36 14.49
CA MET A 38 -3.30 -1.87 14.81
C MET A 38 -3.48 -3.37 14.60
N GLY A 39 -2.78 -3.98 13.64
CA GLY A 39 -3.00 -5.37 13.23
C GLY A 39 -1.80 -6.31 13.39
N GLY A 40 -0.68 -5.82 13.92
CA GLY A 40 0.51 -6.59 14.25
C GLY A 40 1.16 -7.28 13.04
N GLY A 41 1.71 -8.47 13.27
CA GLY A 41 2.45 -9.24 12.27
C GLY A 41 1.73 -9.47 10.92
N PRO A 42 0.44 -9.85 10.90
CA PRO A 42 -0.29 -9.97 9.64
C PRO A 42 -0.33 -8.67 8.84
N SER A 43 -0.62 -7.53 9.50
CA SER A 43 -0.61 -6.23 8.83
C SER A 43 0.78 -5.82 8.35
N HIS A 44 1.86 -6.31 8.97
CA HIS A 44 3.23 -6.08 8.47
C HIS A 44 3.44 -6.73 7.10
N TYR A 45 3.00 -7.98 6.92
CA TYR A 45 3.07 -8.65 5.62
C TYR A 45 2.25 -7.91 4.55
N TYR A 46 1.00 -7.57 4.84
CA TYR A 46 0.13 -6.87 3.87
C TYR A 46 0.53 -5.40 3.67
N GLY A 47 1.15 -4.76 4.65
CA GLY A 47 1.75 -3.43 4.52
C GLY A 47 2.93 -3.43 3.55
N ALA A 48 3.78 -4.46 3.59
CA ALA A 48 4.85 -4.65 2.61
C ALA A 48 4.29 -4.85 1.18
N ARG A 49 3.25 -5.68 1.02
CA ARG A 49 2.54 -5.87 -0.26
C ARG A 49 1.95 -4.55 -0.80
N ALA A 50 1.43 -3.70 0.08
CA ALA A 50 0.90 -2.40 -0.30
C ALA A 50 1.97 -1.43 -0.79
N LEU A 51 3.13 -1.43 -0.13
CA LEU A 51 4.28 -0.64 -0.55
C LEU A 51 4.81 -1.10 -1.91
N GLU A 52 4.93 -2.41 -2.13
CA GLU A 52 5.30 -2.96 -3.43
C GLU A 52 4.29 -2.58 -4.53
N ALA A 53 2.99 -2.73 -4.29
CA ALA A 53 1.97 -2.38 -5.29
C ALA A 53 2.04 -0.89 -5.70
N PHE A 54 2.37 -0.01 -4.76
CA PHE A 54 2.59 1.41 -5.03
C PHE A 54 3.90 1.64 -5.80
N ASP A 55 5.00 1.02 -5.35
CA ASP A 55 6.33 1.14 -5.96
C ASP A 55 6.32 0.60 -7.41
N ASP A 56 5.66 -0.53 -7.65
CA ASP A 56 5.50 -1.12 -8.99
C ASP A 56 4.80 -0.14 -9.92
N PHE A 57 3.69 0.48 -9.49
CA PHE A 57 2.99 1.44 -10.36
C PHE A 57 3.83 2.69 -10.60
N THR A 58 4.46 3.26 -9.58
CA THR A 58 5.28 4.47 -9.76
C THR A 58 6.52 4.22 -10.63
N ALA A 59 7.05 2.99 -10.66
CA ALA A 59 8.12 2.60 -11.58
C ALA A 59 7.63 2.45 -13.04
N HIS A 60 6.39 2.00 -13.25
CA HIS A 60 5.80 1.75 -14.58
C HIS A 60 4.92 2.88 -15.12
N ALA A 61 4.60 3.92 -14.33
CA ALA A 61 3.77 5.06 -14.74
C ALA A 61 4.42 5.98 -15.81
N HIS A 62 5.64 5.66 -16.25
CA HIS A 62 6.39 6.39 -17.28
C HIS A 62 6.53 5.63 -18.61
N GLU A 63 5.78 4.55 -18.83
CA GLU A 63 5.68 3.82 -20.11
C GLU A 63 4.39 4.18 -20.86
#